data_AF-A0A7J9QU69-F1
#
_entry.id   AF-A0A7J9QU69-F1
#
_cell.length_a   1.000
_cell.length_b   1.000
_cell.length_c   1.000
_cell.angle_alpha   90.00
_cell.angle_beta   90.00
_cell.angle_gamma   90.00
#
_symmetry.space_group_name_H-M   'P 1'
#
loop_
_entity.id
_entity.type
_entity.pdbx_description
1 polymer ?
#
loop_
_entity_poly.entity_id
_entity_poly.type
_entity_poly.pdbx_seq_one_letter_code
_entity_poly.pdbx_strand_id
1 'polypeptide(L)'
;MDKFSFDEVGVKVGLEIHQQLHTNKKLFCDCPPIESDEYTKKFQRRLRAVKSELGKYDPAALFEKSKSKSIVYYGNSKSSCLVEEDEEPPHNLDEDAKKLALVIASSLKSNIFSEIYPMRKTVIDGSNTTGFQRTMLVSQGGFIDVEGEKIGVQSICLEEDAAKLLGDKGSVREYSLDRLGVPLVEIALEPVEGNPSQIKKIALSLGKLLRSTKKVTRGIGSIRQDVNVSVKNGGAVVEVKGVQQLDQLEKIIEFEAKRQHGLVKIAEKLKNSKFEGITRDNVLEITDDWKKCQSKIIQKALKDNSIIKALKIPNFSGMFGYSPYEGIRLGKEIGQLVKFYGIGGVFHSDELPNYGIEENDIEIVKTLLEIKDDDAFLIIAAPSSKIDFAIESIINRINSATKGVPAETRLATPNGDTVFLRPRPGASRMYPETDIPPISVTKNELEIAESNIPKSWDESLKELQEKYSLNLQLAEQIFDSQYIDLFEKISSRTQINPTFVASILCSSITNLERSGLNAKLLTNEEIEKSFEYLQNGKIAKESIEIIFESIM
;
A
#
# COMPACT_ATOMS: atom_id res chain seq x y z
N MET A 1 24.80 21.61 -2.45
CA MET A 1 23.95 20.46 -2.05
C MET A 1 24.86 19.44 -1.41
N ASP A 2 24.50 18.91 -0.26
CA ASP A 2 25.34 17.94 0.44
C ASP A 2 25.30 16.59 -0.27
N LYS A 3 26.39 15.82 -0.20
CA LYS A 3 26.38 14.43 -0.64
C LYS A 3 25.52 13.61 0.33
N PHE A 4 24.72 12.69 -0.20
CA PHE A 4 23.91 11.77 0.61
C PHE A 4 24.63 10.43 0.70
N SER A 5 24.83 9.92 1.92
CA SER A 5 25.42 8.61 2.20
C SER A 5 24.50 7.84 3.12
N PHE A 6 24.17 6.60 2.74
CA PHE A 6 23.27 5.74 3.54
C PHE A 6 23.87 5.40 4.90
N ASP A 7 25.16 5.06 4.93
CA ASP A 7 25.85 4.58 6.13
C ASP A 7 25.94 5.69 7.19
N GLU A 8 26.19 6.93 6.77
CA GLU A 8 26.28 8.08 7.67
C GLU A 8 24.90 8.47 8.24
N VAL A 9 23.84 8.27 7.45
CA VAL A 9 22.47 8.64 7.80
C VAL A 9 21.83 7.59 8.74
N GLY A 10 22.38 6.38 8.82
CA GLY A 10 21.90 5.32 9.71
C GLY A 10 20.46 4.91 9.39
N VAL A 11 20.22 4.54 8.13
CA VAL A 11 18.89 4.16 7.63
C VAL A 11 18.50 2.80 8.19
N LYS A 12 17.28 2.72 8.75
CA LYS A 12 16.62 1.46 9.14
C LYS A 12 15.36 1.26 8.33
N VAL A 13 15.18 0.04 7.81
CA VAL A 13 14.03 -0.32 6.99
C VAL A 13 13.33 -1.53 7.59
N GLY A 14 12.07 -1.37 7.99
CA GLY A 14 11.16 -2.47 8.26
C GLY A 14 10.39 -2.86 6.99
N LEU A 15 10.21 -4.15 6.75
CA LEU A 15 9.46 -4.66 5.62
C LEU A 15 8.23 -5.41 6.11
N GLU A 16 7.08 -5.08 5.54
CA GLU A 16 5.80 -5.73 5.80
C GLU A 16 5.25 -6.26 4.48
N ILE A 17 5.14 -7.59 4.36
CA ILE A 17 4.66 -8.25 3.15
C ILE A 17 3.25 -8.76 3.40
N HIS A 18 2.33 -8.37 2.54
CA HIS A 18 0.97 -8.89 2.49
C HIS A 18 0.84 -9.81 1.29
N GLN A 19 0.48 -11.07 1.49
CA GLN A 19 0.34 -12.07 0.45
C GLN A 19 -1.02 -12.75 0.52
N GLN A 20 -1.79 -12.69 -0.57
CA GLN A 20 -3.04 -13.41 -0.70
C GLN A 20 -2.78 -14.92 -0.77
N LEU A 21 -3.59 -15.68 -0.06
CA LEU A 21 -3.55 -17.13 -0.07
C LEU A 21 -4.52 -17.66 -1.15
N HIS A 22 -4.12 -18.76 -1.79
CA HIS A 22 -4.93 -19.43 -2.80
C HIS A 22 -5.79 -20.51 -2.14
N THR A 23 -6.94 -20.08 -1.61
CA THR A 23 -7.93 -20.95 -0.94
C THR A 23 -9.19 -21.08 -1.78
N ASN A 24 -10.01 -22.10 -1.48
CA ASN A 24 -11.27 -22.32 -2.19
C ASN A 24 -12.37 -21.33 -1.79
N LYS A 25 -12.26 -20.73 -0.59
CA LYS A 25 -13.21 -19.77 -0.05
C LYS A 25 -12.52 -18.61 0.69
N LYS A 26 -13.28 -17.56 0.96
CA LYS A 26 -12.88 -16.40 1.75
C LYS A 26 -12.70 -16.75 3.22
N LEU A 27 -12.03 -15.87 3.96
CA LEU A 27 -11.51 -16.18 5.30
C LEU A 27 -12.62 -16.47 6.33
N PHE A 28 -13.76 -15.79 6.22
CA PHE A 28 -14.88 -15.87 7.16
C PHE A 28 -16.24 -16.00 6.46
N CYS A 29 -16.27 -16.54 5.25
CA CYS A 29 -17.50 -16.93 4.56
C CYS A 29 -17.23 -18.00 3.50
N ASP A 30 -18.29 -18.58 2.93
CA ASP A 30 -18.17 -19.61 1.88
C ASP A 30 -18.05 -19.06 0.43
N CYS A 31 -17.85 -17.75 0.32
CA CYS A 31 -17.45 -16.98 -0.86
C CYS A 31 -16.26 -17.55 -1.64
N PRO A 32 -16.31 -18.05 -2.89
CA PRO A 32 -15.06 -18.30 -3.62
C PRO A 32 -14.36 -16.98 -3.99
N PRO A 33 -13.02 -16.88 -3.90
CA PRO A 33 -12.27 -15.63 -4.13
C PRO A 33 -12.06 -15.35 -5.63
N ILE A 34 -13.16 -15.08 -6.35
CA ILE A 34 -13.14 -14.84 -7.81
C ILE A 34 -13.40 -13.36 -8.08
N GLU A 35 -12.55 -12.73 -8.88
CA GLU A 35 -12.81 -11.36 -9.39
C GLU A 35 -13.71 -11.38 -10.62
N SER A 36 -14.63 -10.43 -10.71
CA SER A 36 -15.50 -10.25 -11.86
C SER A 36 -15.61 -8.79 -12.28
N ASP A 37 -15.85 -8.57 -13.56
CA ASP A 37 -16.21 -7.26 -14.11
C ASP A 37 -17.74 -7.07 -14.18
N GLU A 38 -18.52 -8.09 -13.79
CA GLU A 38 -19.98 -8.07 -13.72
C GLU A 38 -20.46 -8.01 -12.26
N TYR A 39 -21.24 -6.98 -11.95
CA TYR A 39 -21.80 -6.76 -10.61
C TYR A 39 -23.32 -6.93 -10.62
N THR A 40 -23.82 -7.82 -9.78
CA THR A 40 -25.26 -8.10 -9.66
C THR A 40 -25.92 -7.30 -8.54
N LYS A 41 -25.13 -6.72 -7.63
CA LYS A 41 -25.60 -5.93 -6.50
C LYS A 41 -24.86 -4.59 -6.41
N LYS A 42 -25.57 -3.57 -5.93
CA LYS A 42 -25.04 -2.23 -5.67
C LYS A 42 -25.73 -1.62 -4.46
N PHE A 43 -24.95 -1.10 -3.51
CA PHE A 43 -25.49 -0.37 -2.35
C PHE A 43 -24.53 0.73 -1.88
N GLN A 44 -25.02 1.63 -1.04
CA GLN A 44 -24.25 2.78 -0.56
C GLN A 44 -24.22 2.81 0.97
N ARG A 45 -23.04 3.07 1.55
CA ARG A 45 -22.85 3.28 2.99
C ARG A 45 -22.07 4.56 3.30
N ARG A 46 -22.06 4.93 4.58
CA ARG A 46 -21.20 5.97 5.13
C ARG A 46 -20.63 5.51 6.46
N LEU A 47 -19.32 5.35 6.52
CA LEU A 47 -18.62 4.97 7.74
C LEU A 47 -18.50 6.17 8.70
N ARG A 48 -18.49 5.88 10.00
CA ARG A 48 -18.37 6.88 11.07
C ARG A 48 -17.16 6.52 11.94
N ALA A 49 -16.30 7.50 12.20
CA ALA A 49 -15.23 7.31 13.18
C ALA A 49 -15.83 7.14 14.57
N VAL A 50 -15.39 6.10 15.28
CA VAL A 50 -15.77 5.78 16.67
C VAL A 50 -14.55 5.91 17.57
N LYS A 51 -14.80 6.08 18.88
CA LYS A 51 -13.74 6.03 19.88
C LYS A 51 -13.29 4.57 20.04
N SER A 52 -12.00 4.37 20.22
CA SER A 52 -11.43 3.10 20.65
C SER A 52 -11.90 2.72 22.06
N GLU A 53 -11.62 1.48 22.49
CA GLU A 53 -11.83 1.03 23.87
C GLU A 53 -11.14 1.95 24.90
N LEU A 54 -10.03 2.57 24.50
CA LEU A 54 -9.29 3.55 25.30
C LEU A 54 -9.94 4.95 25.31
N GLY A 55 -11.13 5.10 24.75
CA GLY A 55 -11.90 6.35 24.70
C GLY A 55 -11.33 7.43 23.76
N LYS A 56 -10.28 7.11 22.99
CA LYS A 56 -9.59 8.03 22.07
C LYS A 56 -9.96 7.74 20.62
N TYR A 57 -10.04 8.77 19.79
CA TYR A 57 -10.16 8.63 18.35
C TYR A 57 -8.78 8.38 17.72
N ASP A 58 -8.74 7.53 16.71
CA ASP A 58 -7.54 7.37 15.89
C ASP A 58 -7.34 8.61 14.99
N PRO A 59 -6.12 9.19 14.93
CA PRO A 59 -5.84 10.36 14.10
C PRO A 59 -6.11 10.14 12.61
N ALA A 60 -5.76 8.96 12.08
CA ALA A 60 -5.99 8.64 10.67
C ALA A 60 -7.50 8.49 10.38
N ALA A 61 -8.27 7.98 11.34
CA ALA A 61 -9.73 7.94 11.26
C ALA A 61 -10.38 9.34 11.32
N LEU A 62 -9.91 10.24 12.17
CA LEU A 62 -10.42 11.62 12.15
C LEU A 62 -10.08 12.32 10.83
N PHE A 63 -8.87 12.06 10.33
CA PHE A 63 -8.39 12.60 9.07
C PHE A 63 -9.21 12.10 7.87
N GLU A 64 -9.48 10.79 7.75
CA GLU A 64 -10.37 10.26 6.70
C GLU A 64 -11.82 10.77 6.83
N LYS A 65 -12.36 10.91 8.04
CA LYS A 65 -13.71 11.47 8.27
C LYS A 65 -13.87 12.89 7.73
N SER A 66 -12.82 13.71 7.83
CA SER A 66 -12.82 15.11 7.34
C SER A 66 -13.16 15.22 5.84
N LYS A 67 -12.94 14.14 5.07
CA LYS A 67 -13.28 14.09 3.63
C LYS A 67 -14.78 13.99 3.35
N SER A 68 -15.58 13.55 4.31
CA SER A 68 -17.04 13.38 4.18
C SER A 68 -17.49 12.61 2.91
N LYS A 69 -16.75 11.56 2.52
CA LYS A 69 -17.11 10.74 1.34
C LYS A 69 -18.22 9.73 1.63
N SER A 70 -19.12 9.52 0.67
CA SER A 70 -19.98 8.34 0.61
C SER A 70 -19.27 7.20 -0.10
N ILE A 71 -19.62 5.97 0.25
CA ILE A 71 -18.99 4.76 -0.31
C ILE A 71 -20.07 3.94 -0.98
N VAL A 72 -19.82 3.56 -2.23
CA VAL A 72 -20.68 2.70 -3.04
C VAL A 72 -19.96 1.37 -3.20
N TYR A 73 -20.65 0.29 -2.86
CA TYR A 73 -20.15 -1.07 -2.96
C TYR A 73 -20.86 -1.80 -4.10
N TYR A 74 -20.08 -2.56 -4.85
CA TYR A 74 -20.52 -3.41 -5.94
C TYR A 74 -20.19 -4.87 -5.58
N GLY A 75 -21.20 -5.74 -5.64
CA GLY A 75 -21.05 -7.15 -5.29
C GLY A 75 -21.44 -8.05 -6.46
N ASN A 76 -20.80 -9.21 -6.54
CA ASN A 76 -21.17 -10.28 -7.45
C ASN A 76 -21.72 -11.46 -6.65
N SER A 77 -22.88 -11.99 -7.06
CA SER A 77 -23.52 -13.16 -6.43
C SER A 77 -22.66 -14.44 -6.42
N LYS A 78 -21.60 -14.52 -7.24
CA LYS A 78 -20.64 -15.62 -7.24
C LYS A 78 -19.54 -15.48 -6.19
N SER A 79 -19.23 -14.25 -5.74
CA SER A 79 -18.03 -13.93 -4.92
C SER A 79 -18.35 -13.03 -3.72
N SER A 80 -19.63 -12.74 -3.46
CA SER A 80 -20.07 -11.87 -2.37
C SER A 80 -21.39 -12.37 -1.77
N CYS A 81 -21.45 -12.39 -0.45
CA CYS A 81 -22.62 -12.73 0.34
C CYS A 81 -22.94 -11.65 1.39
N LEU A 82 -23.89 -11.94 2.27
CA LEU A 82 -24.32 -11.00 3.31
C LEU A 82 -23.19 -10.66 4.30
N VAL A 83 -22.20 -11.54 4.47
CA VAL A 83 -21.02 -11.29 5.32
C VAL A 83 -20.19 -10.13 4.75
N GLU A 84 -19.86 -10.15 3.45
CA GLU A 84 -19.15 -9.03 2.80
C GLU A 84 -20.00 -7.76 2.78
N GLU A 85 -21.33 -7.90 2.70
CA GLU A 85 -22.25 -6.78 2.68
C GLU A 85 -22.44 -6.13 4.06
N ASP A 86 -21.89 -6.72 5.14
CA ASP A 86 -22.11 -6.31 6.53
C ASP A 86 -23.61 -6.39 6.91
N GLU A 87 -24.24 -7.50 6.53
CA GLU A 87 -25.65 -7.84 6.78
C GLU A 87 -25.82 -9.23 7.46
N GLU A 88 -24.72 -9.95 7.67
CA GLU A 88 -24.68 -11.24 8.38
C GLU A 88 -23.38 -11.34 9.20
N PRO A 89 -23.41 -11.92 10.42
CA PRO A 89 -22.20 -12.20 11.17
C PRO A 89 -21.21 -13.08 10.37
N PRO A 90 -19.89 -12.89 10.56
CA PRO A 90 -18.89 -13.74 9.92
C PRO A 90 -19.06 -15.21 10.32
N HIS A 91 -18.68 -16.10 9.40
CA HIS A 91 -18.64 -17.54 9.66
C HIS A 91 -17.32 -17.93 10.36
N ASN A 92 -17.15 -19.22 10.63
CA ASN A 92 -15.90 -19.75 11.17
C ASN A 92 -14.74 -19.56 10.19
N LEU A 93 -13.53 -19.55 10.75
CA LEU A 93 -12.27 -19.44 10.01
C LEU A 93 -12.15 -20.51 8.91
N ASP A 94 -11.64 -20.11 7.74
CA ASP A 94 -11.21 -21.03 6.71
C ASP A 94 -10.01 -21.90 7.17
N GLU A 95 -10.22 -23.21 7.21
CA GLU A 95 -9.22 -24.18 7.69
C GLU A 95 -8.01 -24.31 6.74
N ASP A 96 -8.20 -24.08 5.43
CA ASP A 96 -7.09 -24.14 4.48
C ASP A 96 -6.17 -22.91 4.65
N ALA A 97 -6.74 -21.72 4.85
CA ALA A 97 -6.02 -20.52 5.23
C ALA A 97 -5.25 -20.70 6.55
N LYS A 98 -5.89 -21.27 7.57
CA LYS A 98 -5.25 -21.59 8.87
C LYS A 98 -4.03 -22.50 8.67
N LYS A 99 -4.21 -23.65 8.01
CA LYS A 99 -3.13 -24.61 7.76
C LYS A 99 -1.95 -23.98 7.03
N LEU A 100 -2.24 -23.18 6.00
CA LEU A 100 -1.18 -22.51 5.24
C LEU A 100 -0.45 -21.46 6.07
N ALA A 101 -1.16 -20.68 6.90
CA ALA A 101 -0.53 -19.73 7.82
C ALA A 101 0.41 -20.43 8.81
N LEU A 102 0.03 -21.61 9.32
CA LEU A 102 0.88 -22.44 10.19
C LEU A 102 2.12 -22.97 9.46
N VAL A 103 1.99 -23.42 8.20
CA VAL A 103 3.13 -23.84 7.36
C VAL A 103 4.10 -22.68 7.14
N ILE A 104 3.58 -21.49 6.82
CA ILE A 104 4.40 -20.28 6.63
C ILE A 104 5.13 -19.91 7.91
N ALA A 105 4.43 -19.90 9.06
CA ALA A 105 5.05 -19.62 10.36
C ALA A 105 6.12 -20.65 10.74
N SER A 106 5.88 -21.93 10.46
CA SER A 106 6.85 -23.00 10.70
C SER A 106 8.08 -22.86 9.79
N SER A 107 7.88 -22.50 8.51
CA SER A 107 8.95 -22.24 7.54
C SER A 107 9.86 -21.09 7.97
N LEU A 108 9.29 -20.09 8.65
CA LEU A 108 9.99 -18.94 9.22
C LEU A 108 10.47 -19.16 10.66
N LYS A 109 10.32 -20.38 11.19
CA LYS A 109 10.76 -20.76 12.55
C LYS A 109 10.18 -19.84 13.63
N SER A 110 8.96 -19.35 13.42
CA SER A 110 8.26 -18.45 14.31
C SER A 110 7.60 -19.20 15.47
N ASN A 111 7.38 -18.51 16.59
CA ASN A 111 6.69 -19.08 17.75
C ASN A 111 5.18 -18.94 17.54
N ILE A 112 4.53 -20.05 17.17
CA ILE A 112 3.09 -20.12 16.92
C ILE A 112 2.32 -20.14 18.25
N PHE A 113 1.27 -19.33 18.36
CA PHE A 113 0.40 -19.32 19.54
C PHE A 113 -0.50 -20.55 19.59
N SER A 114 -0.72 -21.10 20.78
CA SER A 114 -1.65 -22.22 20.99
C SER A 114 -3.12 -21.83 20.84
N GLU A 115 -3.41 -20.54 20.97
CA GLU A 115 -4.74 -19.96 20.82
C GLU A 115 -4.63 -18.60 20.12
N ILE A 116 -5.42 -18.43 19.07
CA ILE A 116 -5.40 -17.26 18.19
C ILE A 116 -6.73 -16.54 18.31
N TYR A 117 -6.66 -15.22 18.48
CA TYR A 117 -7.82 -14.38 18.70
C TYR A 117 -8.07 -13.48 17.49
N PRO A 118 -9.25 -13.55 16.86
CA PRO A 118 -9.71 -12.57 15.88
C PRO A 118 -9.85 -11.18 16.51
N MET A 119 -9.30 -10.18 15.82
CA MET A 119 -9.35 -8.78 16.22
C MET A 119 -9.87 -7.91 15.08
N ARG A 120 -10.48 -6.77 15.42
CA ARG A 120 -10.98 -5.76 14.50
C ARG A 120 -10.01 -4.59 14.42
N LYS A 121 -9.30 -4.46 13.30
CA LYS A 121 -8.42 -3.33 12.94
C LYS A 121 -9.28 -2.25 12.28
N THR A 122 -9.58 -1.15 12.96
CA THR A 122 -10.53 -0.11 12.47
C THR A 122 -10.11 0.47 11.11
N VAL A 123 -10.86 0.31 10.02
CA VAL A 123 -10.53 0.81 8.66
C VAL A 123 -11.69 1.64 8.14
N ILE A 124 -11.52 2.96 8.03
CA ILE A 124 -12.64 3.85 7.70
C ILE A 124 -12.55 4.53 6.32
N ASP A 125 -11.60 4.13 5.48
CA ASP A 125 -11.45 4.65 4.11
C ASP A 125 -12.50 4.09 3.14
N GLY A 126 -13.31 3.14 3.60
CA GLY A 126 -14.36 2.45 2.86
C GLY A 126 -13.92 1.15 2.19
N SER A 127 -12.68 0.70 2.40
CA SER A 127 -12.22 -0.56 1.82
C SER A 127 -12.74 -1.81 2.56
N ASN A 128 -13.28 -1.65 3.77
CA ASN A 128 -14.01 -2.68 4.50
C ASN A 128 -15.44 -2.19 4.81
N THR A 129 -16.45 -2.97 4.46
CA THR A 129 -17.87 -2.62 4.64
C THR A 129 -18.26 -2.43 6.11
N THR A 130 -17.69 -3.25 6.99
CA THR A 130 -17.84 -3.22 8.45
C THR A 130 -17.17 -2.01 9.12
N GLY A 131 -16.29 -1.30 8.40
CA GLY A 131 -15.44 -0.26 8.98
C GLY A 131 -14.24 -0.78 9.78
N PHE A 132 -13.94 -2.08 9.69
CA PHE A 132 -12.75 -2.72 10.25
C PHE A 132 -12.32 -3.91 9.40
N GLN A 133 -11.04 -4.27 9.49
CA GLN A 133 -10.48 -5.49 8.92
C GLN A 133 -10.36 -6.52 10.05
N ARG A 134 -10.78 -7.76 9.82
CA ARG A 134 -10.51 -8.84 10.77
C ARG A 134 -9.08 -9.33 10.57
N THR A 135 -8.29 -9.28 11.64
CA THR A 135 -6.87 -9.65 11.67
C THR A 135 -6.61 -10.51 12.89
N MET A 136 -5.81 -11.57 12.72
CA MET A 136 -5.42 -12.51 13.77
C MET A 136 -3.90 -12.60 13.83
N LEU A 137 -3.32 -12.46 15.02
CA LEU A 137 -1.90 -12.71 15.23
C LEU A 137 -1.66 -14.22 15.38
N VAL A 138 -0.96 -14.83 14.42
CA VAL A 138 -0.73 -16.29 14.36
C VAL A 138 0.55 -16.69 15.09
N SER A 139 1.62 -15.90 14.92
CA SER A 139 2.92 -16.18 15.54
C SER A 139 3.75 -14.91 15.73
N GLN A 140 4.78 -15.02 16.57
CA GLN A 140 5.78 -13.97 16.81
C GLN A 140 7.20 -14.51 16.83
N GLY A 141 8.17 -13.67 16.49
CA GLY A 141 9.57 -14.06 16.41
C GLY A 141 9.86 -14.98 15.22
N GLY A 142 11.04 -15.58 15.22
CA GLY A 142 11.53 -16.41 14.13
C GLY A 142 12.50 -15.66 13.22
N PHE A 143 12.86 -16.26 12.09
CA PHE A 143 13.77 -15.66 11.13
C PHE A 143 13.65 -16.32 9.75
N ILE A 144 14.00 -15.55 8.73
CA ILE A 144 14.32 -16.05 7.39
C ILE A 144 15.84 -16.04 7.19
N ASP A 145 16.39 -17.08 6.56
CA ASP A 145 17.79 -17.13 6.15
C ASP A 145 17.92 -16.58 4.73
N VAL A 146 18.77 -15.56 4.56
CA VAL A 146 19.04 -14.90 3.29
C VAL A 146 20.55 -14.89 3.08
N GLU A 147 21.05 -15.78 2.21
CA GLU A 147 22.48 -15.91 1.92
C GLU A 147 23.36 -16.14 3.18
N GLY A 148 22.84 -16.82 4.20
CA GLY A 148 23.53 -17.08 5.47
C GLY A 148 23.31 -16.01 6.55
N GLU A 149 22.62 -14.92 6.22
CA GLU A 149 22.20 -13.90 7.17
C GLU A 149 20.79 -14.22 7.71
N LYS A 150 20.62 -14.17 9.04
CA LYS A 150 19.32 -14.38 9.68
C LYS A 150 18.60 -13.06 9.87
N ILE A 151 17.53 -12.85 9.11
CA ILE A 151 16.66 -11.69 9.23
C ILE A 151 15.48 -12.04 10.14
N GLY A 152 15.33 -11.32 11.24
CA GLY A 152 14.29 -11.58 12.22
C GLY A 152 12.87 -11.35 11.66
N VAL A 153 11.93 -12.17 12.11
CA VAL A 153 10.50 -11.99 11.88
C VAL A 153 9.88 -11.44 13.17
N GLN A 154 9.12 -10.35 13.10
CA GLN A 154 8.41 -9.78 14.24
C GLN A 154 7.11 -10.53 14.50
N SER A 155 6.27 -10.61 13.47
CA SER A 155 4.93 -11.15 13.57
C SER A 155 4.45 -11.69 12.23
N ILE A 156 3.57 -12.70 12.33
CA ILE A 156 2.80 -13.21 11.21
C ILE A 156 1.33 -13.13 11.59
N CYS A 157 0.55 -12.41 10.79
CA CYS A 157 -0.88 -12.29 10.96
C CYS A 157 -1.63 -12.96 9.80
N LEU A 158 -2.82 -13.49 10.08
CA LEU A 158 -3.79 -13.92 9.08
C LEU A 158 -4.97 -12.94 9.12
N GLU A 159 -5.29 -12.33 7.99
CA GLU A 159 -6.29 -11.27 7.90
C GLU A 159 -7.11 -11.31 6.61
N GLU A 160 -8.21 -10.58 6.59
CA GLU A 160 -9.03 -10.36 5.40
C GLU A 160 -8.36 -9.34 4.48
N ASP A 161 -8.28 -9.59 3.17
CA ASP A 161 -7.96 -8.51 2.23
C ASP A 161 -9.13 -7.53 2.11
N ALA A 162 -8.80 -6.30 1.72
CA ALA A 162 -9.75 -5.20 1.57
C ALA A 162 -10.38 -5.17 0.17
N ALA A 163 -11.55 -4.56 0.06
CA ALA A 163 -12.27 -4.38 -1.20
C ALA A 163 -11.43 -3.69 -2.28
N LYS A 164 -11.71 -3.98 -3.55
CA LYS A 164 -10.97 -3.43 -4.70
C LYS A 164 -11.53 -2.06 -5.07
N LEU A 165 -10.69 -1.03 -5.07
CA LEU A 165 -11.09 0.32 -5.48
C LEU A 165 -11.39 0.34 -6.99
N LEU A 166 -12.62 0.67 -7.37
CA LEU A 166 -13.05 0.86 -8.76
C LEU A 166 -12.95 2.32 -9.20
N GLY A 167 -13.15 3.24 -8.25
CA GLY A 167 -13.07 4.68 -8.53
C GLY A 167 -13.08 5.53 -7.27
N ASP A 168 -12.35 6.65 -7.31
CA ASP A 168 -12.42 7.70 -6.29
C ASP A 168 -12.68 9.05 -6.98
N LYS A 169 -13.94 9.50 -6.98
CA LYS A 169 -14.38 10.71 -7.68
C LYS A 169 -15.17 11.64 -6.76
N GLY A 170 -14.66 12.85 -6.56
CA GLY A 170 -15.33 13.89 -5.79
C GLY A 170 -15.62 13.43 -4.35
N SER A 171 -16.90 13.34 -4.00
CA SER A 171 -17.39 12.90 -2.70
C SER A 171 -17.75 11.41 -2.63
N VAL A 172 -17.50 10.63 -3.69
CA VAL A 172 -17.89 9.22 -3.77
C VAL A 172 -16.68 8.33 -4.02
N ARG A 173 -16.58 7.24 -3.26
CA ARG A 173 -15.66 6.12 -3.53
C ARG A 173 -16.45 4.88 -3.93
N GLU A 174 -15.94 4.16 -4.89
CA GLU A 174 -16.55 2.96 -5.45
C GLU A 174 -15.64 1.77 -5.23
N TYR A 175 -16.16 0.70 -4.63
CA TYR A 175 -15.41 -0.53 -4.35
C TYR A 175 -16.14 -1.78 -4.85
N SER A 176 -15.40 -2.76 -5.37
CA SER A 176 -15.86 -4.13 -5.59
C SER A 176 -15.58 -4.99 -4.36
N LEU A 177 -16.59 -5.77 -3.94
CA LEU A 177 -16.53 -6.70 -2.82
C LEU A 177 -15.87 -8.05 -3.16
N ASP A 178 -15.57 -8.31 -4.43
CA ASP A 178 -14.99 -9.59 -4.86
C ASP A 178 -13.70 -9.93 -4.11
N ARG A 179 -12.87 -8.92 -3.82
CA ARG A 179 -11.63 -9.07 -3.07
C ARG A 179 -11.78 -8.98 -1.55
N LEU A 180 -12.87 -8.38 -1.05
CA LEU A 180 -13.09 -8.25 0.38
C LEU A 180 -13.21 -9.65 1.01
N GLY A 181 -12.41 -9.93 2.05
CA GLY A 181 -12.44 -11.20 2.76
C GLY A 181 -11.54 -12.31 2.18
N VAL A 182 -10.84 -12.07 1.07
CA VAL A 182 -9.83 -13.03 0.57
C VAL A 182 -8.76 -13.24 1.64
N PRO A 183 -8.36 -14.49 1.99
CA PRO A 183 -7.36 -14.72 3.02
C PRO A 183 -6.01 -14.12 2.64
N LEU A 184 -5.39 -13.42 3.59
CA LEU A 184 -4.15 -12.70 3.42
C LEU A 184 -3.23 -12.97 4.60
N VAL A 185 -1.97 -13.32 4.34
CA VAL A 185 -0.93 -13.35 5.38
C VAL A 185 -0.17 -12.03 5.36
N GLU A 186 -0.02 -11.40 6.52
CA GLU A 186 0.83 -10.23 6.75
C GLU A 186 2.07 -10.69 7.53
N ILE A 187 3.27 -10.47 6.98
CA ILE A 187 4.54 -10.86 7.59
C ILE A 187 5.36 -9.59 7.80
N ALA A 188 5.59 -9.24 9.07
CA ALA A 188 6.44 -8.12 9.45
C ALA A 188 7.83 -8.63 9.82
N LEU A 189 8.86 -8.08 9.19
CA LEU A 189 10.26 -8.36 9.51
C LEU A 189 10.80 -7.34 10.52
N GLU A 190 11.81 -7.77 11.28
CA GLU A 190 12.59 -6.85 12.12
C GLU A 190 13.25 -5.76 11.26
N PRO A 191 13.41 -4.52 11.76
CA PRO A 191 14.07 -3.46 11.02
C PRO A 191 15.50 -3.84 10.68
N VAL A 192 15.83 -3.81 9.40
CA VAL A 192 17.16 -4.12 8.88
C VAL A 192 17.91 -2.81 8.65
N GLU A 193 19.15 -2.77 9.16
CA GLU A 193 20.13 -1.77 8.76
C GLU A 193 20.81 -2.27 7.50
N GLY A 194 20.84 -1.47 6.44
CA GLY A 194 21.45 -1.91 5.20
C GLY A 194 21.13 -1.02 4.02
N ASN A 195 21.80 -1.33 2.91
CA ASN A 195 21.54 -0.64 1.65
C ASN A 195 20.23 -1.15 1.00
N PRO A 196 19.62 -0.37 0.10
CA PRO A 196 18.36 -0.76 -0.54
C PRO A 196 18.42 -2.11 -1.28
N SER A 197 19.58 -2.47 -1.84
CA SER A 197 19.76 -3.74 -2.56
C SER A 197 19.66 -4.97 -1.64
N GLN A 198 20.13 -4.87 -0.39
CA GLN A 198 19.97 -5.93 0.60
C GLN A 198 18.50 -6.09 0.98
N ILE A 199 17.77 -4.98 1.18
CA ILE A 199 16.32 -5.04 1.47
C ILE A 199 15.55 -5.69 0.32
N LYS A 200 15.90 -5.37 -0.93
CA LYS A 200 15.33 -6.02 -2.11
C LYS A 200 15.58 -7.52 -2.15
N LYS A 201 16.81 -7.97 -1.83
CA LYS A 201 17.13 -9.39 -1.71
C LYS A 201 16.29 -10.09 -0.65
N ILE A 202 16.13 -9.47 0.52
CA ILE A 202 15.31 -10.02 1.61
C ILE A 202 13.84 -10.16 1.17
N ALA A 203 13.28 -9.11 0.56
CA ALA A 203 11.92 -9.13 0.05
C ALA A 203 11.73 -10.23 -1.02
N LEU A 204 12.71 -10.38 -1.93
CA LEU A 204 12.71 -11.43 -2.95
C LEU A 204 12.76 -12.83 -2.33
N SER A 205 13.64 -13.06 -1.34
CA SER A 205 13.76 -14.35 -0.65
C SER A 205 12.48 -14.74 0.07
N LEU A 206 11.84 -13.80 0.76
CA LEU A 206 10.54 -14.04 1.39
C LEU A 206 9.45 -14.33 0.35
N GLY A 207 9.41 -13.58 -0.75
CA GLY A 207 8.51 -13.86 -1.87
C GLY A 207 8.71 -15.25 -2.48
N LYS A 208 9.96 -15.68 -2.66
CA LYS A 208 10.32 -17.02 -3.14
C LYS A 208 9.88 -18.12 -2.18
N LEU A 209 10.06 -17.94 -0.88
CA LEU A 209 9.56 -18.86 0.15
C LEU A 209 8.04 -19.01 0.08
N LEU A 210 7.32 -17.88 0.01
CA LEU A 210 5.86 -17.88 -0.11
C LEU A 210 5.39 -18.59 -1.38
N ARG A 211 6.03 -18.34 -2.52
CA ARG A 211 5.72 -19.02 -3.79
C ARG A 211 5.99 -20.52 -3.75
N SER A 212 6.99 -20.96 -2.98
CA SER A 212 7.36 -22.36 -2.81
C SER A 212 6.30 -23.18 -2.09
N THR A 213 5.39 -22.53 -1.35
CA THR A 213 4.21 -23.21 -0.80
C THR A 213 3.25 -23.71 -1.89
N LYS A 214 3.34 -23.19 -3.13
CA LYS A 214 2.39 -23.37 -4.24
C LYS A 214 0.93 -22.99 -3.93
N LYS A 215 0.64 -22.47 -2.74
CA LYS A 215 -0.72 -22.17 -2.25
C LYS A 215 -0.95 -20.68 -2.00
N VAL A 216 -0.15 -19.82 -2.63
CA VAL A 216 -0.33 -18.36 -2.61
C VAL A 216 -0.85 -17.90 -3.95
N THR A 217 -1.72 -16.89 -3.95
CA THR A 217 -2.29 -16.33 -5.17
C THR A 217 -1.20 -15.66 -6.00
N ARG A 218 -1.22 -15.91 -7.31
CA ARG A 218 -0.26 -15.39 -8.29
C ARG A 218 -0.92 -14.32 -9.15
N GLY A 219 -0.12 -13.41 -9.69
CA GLY A 219 -0.60 -12.31 -10.54
C GLY A 219 -0.47 -10.93 -9.90
N ILE A 220 -0.94 -9.91 -10.62
CA ILE A 220 -0.82 -8.52 -10.21
C ILE A 220 -1.72 -8.26 -9.00
N GLY A 221 -1.16 -7.65 -7.95
CA GLY A 221 -1.90 -7.23 -6.76
C GLY A 221 -2.14 -8.33 -5.72
N SER A 222 -1.66 -9.57 -5.96
CA SER A 222 -1.75 -10.66 -4.98
C SER A 222 -0.71 -10.55 -3.85
N ILE A 223 0.38 -9.82 -4.11
CA ILE A 223 1.40 -9.46 -3.12
C ILE A 223 1.53 -7.94 -3.04
N ARG A 224 1.63 -7.41 -1.83
CA ARG A 224 1.91 -5.99 -1.56
C ARG A 224 3.03 -5.89 -0.55
N GLN A 225 3.83 -4.85 -0.69
CA GLN A 225 4.91 -4.55 0.23
C GLN A 225 4.69 -3.14 0.77
N ASP A 226 4.68 -3.05 2.10
CA ASP A 226 4.70 -1.79 2.81
C ASP A 226 6.07 -1.66 3.49
N VAL A 227 6.63 -0.45 3.42
CA VAL A 227 8.03 -0.19 3.79
C VAL A 227 8.07 0.86 4.88
N ASN A 228 8.68 0.52 6.01
CA ASN A 228 8.82 1.41 7.16
C ASN A 228 10.24 1.98 7.17
N VAL A 229 10.42 3.24 6.77
CA VAL A 229 11.74 3.88 6.67
C VAL A 229 11.97 4.84 7.84
N SER A 230 13.16 4.77 8.44
CA SER A 230 13.63 5.76 9.40
C SER A 230 15.11 6.07 9.22
N VAL A 231 15.52 7.27 9.64
CA VAL A 231 16.91 7.71 9.66
C VAL A 231 17.35 8.10 11.07
N LYS A 232 18.65 8.05 11.34
CA LYS A 232 19.22 8.53 12.60
C LYS A 232 18.85 10.00 12.82
N ASN A 233 18.47 10.34 14.05
CA ASN A 233 17.97 11.68 14.43
C ASN A 233 16.70 12.15 13.68
N GLY A 234 16.05 11.29 12.89
CA GLY A 234 14.81 11.60 12.19
C GLY A 234 13.62 11.82 13.12
N GLY A 235 13.62 11.15 14.28
CA GLY A 235 12.60 11.28 15.33
C GLY A 235 11.32 10.47 15.09
N ALA A 236 11.05 10.05 13.85
CA ALA A 236 9.88 9.24 13.50
C ALA A 236 10.20 8.18 12.43
N VAL A 237 9.38 7.14 12.40
CA VAL A 237 9.34 6.14 11.32
C VAL A 237 8.18 6.47 10.39
N VAL A 238 8.45 6.48 9.09
CA VAL A 238 7.46 6.75 8.03
C VAL A 238 7.10 5.43 7.35
N GLU A 239 5.80 5.17 7.27
CA GLU A 239 5.26 4.01 6.56
C GLU A 239 4.98 4.41 5.10
N VAL A 240 5.56 3.71 4.14
CA VAL A 240 5.30 3.91 2.71
C VAL A 240 4.49 2.73 2.20
N LYS A 241 3.25 2.99 1.80
CA LYS A 241 2.34 1.99 1.26
C LYS A 241 2.39 1.91 -0.26
N GLY A 242 1.98 0.75 -0.78
CA GLY A 242 1.71 0.56 -2.20
C GLY A 242 2.96 0.32 -3.04
N VAL A 243 4.00 -0.28 -2.45
CA VAL A 243 5.18 -0.73 -3.21
C VAL A 243 4.81 -2.03 -3.93
N GLN A 244 4.51 -1.92 -5.22
CA GLN A 244 4.04 -3.06 -6.02
C GLN A 244 5.19 -3.88 -6.60
N GLN A 245 6.28 -3.21 -7.01
CA GLN A 245 7.41 -3.85 -7.69
C GLN A 245 8.68 -3.77 -6.87
N LEU A 246 9.44 -4.87 -6.85
CA LEU A 246 10.73 -4.95 -6.15
C LEU A 246 11.75 -3.95 -6.69
N ASP A 247 11.69 -3.60 -7.98
CA ASP A 247 12.60 -2.60 -8.57
C ASP A 247 12.29 -1.18 -8.11
N GLN A 248 11.06 -0.91 -7.68
CA GLN A 248 10.68 0.39 -7.12
C GLN A 248 11.13 0.53 -5.67
N LEU A 249 11.24 -0.59 -4.94
CA LEU A 249 11.59 -0.63 -3.53
C LEU A 249 12.87 0.15 -3.23
N GLU A 250 13.91 -0.06 -4.04
CA GLU A 250 15.21 0.61 -3.85
C GLU A 250 15.08 2.13 -3.97
N LYS A 251 14.45 2.60 -5.04
CA LYS A 251 14.24 4.04 -5.29
C LYS A 251 13.39 4.71 -4.20
N ILE A 252 12.38 4.00 -3.71
CA ILE A 252 11.49 4.49 -2.65
C ILE A 252 12.25 4.65 -1.34
N ILE A 253 13.07 3.66 -0.97
CA ILE A 253 13.91 3.73 0.23
C ILE A 253 14.92 4.87 0.10
N GLU A 254 15.58 5.02 -1.06
CA GLU A 254 16.50 6.12 -1.36
C GLU A 254 15.84 7.48 -1.23
N PHE A 255 14.70 7.67 -1.89
CA PHE A 255 13.96 8.92 -1.85
C PHE A 255 13.53 9.25 -0.42
N GLU A 256 12.93 8.29 0.30
CA GLU A 256 12.40 8.52 1.62
C GLU A 256 13.51 8.79 2.64
N ALA A 257 14.63 8.06 2.60
CA ALA A 257 15.77 8.32 3.47
C ALA A 257 16.37 9.72 3.20
N LYS A 258 16.51 10.11 1.93
CA LYS A 258 16.98 11.44 1.53
C LYS A 258 16.01 12.54 1.96
N ARG A 259 14.70 12.31 1.81
CA ARG A 259 13.65 13.24 2.27
C ARG A 259 13.74 13.44 3.78
N GLN A 260 13.78 12.35 4.55
CA GLN A 260 13.85 12.39 6.01
C GLN A 260 15.10 13.11 6.50
N HIS A 261 16.26 12.79 5.95
CA HIS A 261 17.50 13.49 6.30
C HIS A 261 17.46 14.97 5.90
N GLY A 262 16.83 15.32 4.77
CA GLY A 262 16.57 16.71 4.41
C GLY A 262 15.69 17.43 5.44
N LEU A 263 14.64 16.78 5.96
CA LEU A 263 13.82 17.36 7.02
C LEU A 263 14.59 17.53 8.34
N VAL A 264 15.52 16.63 8.67
CA VAL A 264 16.41 16.80 9.83
C VAL A 264 17.26 18.06 9.68
N LYS A 265 17.86 18.30 8.50
CA LYS A 265 18.63 19.52 8.23
C LYS A 265 17.79 20.80 8.28
N ILE A 266 16.56 20.74 7.78
CA ILE A 266 15.60 21.85 7.92
C ILE A 266 15.31 22.12 9.39
N ALA A 267 15.08 21.07 10.19
CA ALA A 267 14.82 21.18 11.62
C ALA A 267 16.01 21.77 12.39
N GLU A 268 17.24 21.35 12.08
CA GLU A 268 18.47 21.92 12.65
C GLU A 268 18.59 23.41 12.35
N LYS A 269 18.33 23.82 11.10
CA LYS A 269 18.33 25.22 10.71
C LYS A 269 17.24 26.03 11.45
N LEU A 270 16.05 25.45 11.66
CA LEU A 270 14.98 26.08 12.44
C LEU A 270 15.31 26.17 13.94
N LYS A 271 15.95 25.17 14.52
CA LYS A 271 16.38 25.22 15.93
C LYS A 271 17.43 26.30 16.19
N ASN A 272 18.22 26.63 15.16
CA ASN A 272 19.20 27.71 15.20
C ASN A 272 18.57 29.09 14.89
N SER A 273 17.28 29.15 14.54
CA SER A 273 16.53 30.40 14.39
C SER A 273 15.76 30.73 15.67
N LYS A 274 15.13 31.92 15.71
CA LYS A 274 14.26 32.36 16.82
C LYS A 274 12.80 31.92 16.64
N PHE A 275 12.56 30.87 15.86
CA PHE A 275 11.20 30.40 15.58
C PHE A 275 10.62 29.66 16.80
N GLU A 276 9.51 30.15 17.35
CA GLU A 276 8.85 29.60 18.54
C GLU A 276 7.52 28.86 18.25
N GLY A 277 7.08 28.87 16.99
CA GLY A 277 5.79 28.31 16.58
C GLY A 277 4.79 29.36 16.10
N ILE A 278 3.67 28.88 15.57
CA ILE A 278 2.51 29.68 15.17
C ILE A 278 1.22 29.09 15.75
N THR A 279 0.20 29.93 15.86
CA THR A 279 -1.15 29.56 16.31
C THR A 279 -2.20 30.13 15.36
N ARG A 280 -3.49 29.94 15.68
CA ARG A 280 -4.59 30.55 14.90
C ARG A 280 -4.54 32.07 14.87
N ASP A 281 -3.94 32.70 15.87
CA ASP A 281 -3.87 34.17 15.95
C ASP A 281 -2.98 34.75 14.85
N ASN A 282 -2.16 33.92 14.20
CA ASN A 282 -1.33 34.31 13.06
C ASN A 282 -2.05 34.24 11.71
N VAL A 283 -3.35 33.90 11.69
CA VAL A 283 -4.14 33.69 10.48
C VAL A 283 -5.07 34.87 10.25
N LEU A 284 -5.04 35.45 9.05
CA LEU A 284 -5.94 36.52 8.63
C LEU A 284 -6.69 36.13 7.35
N GLU A 285 -7.96 36.47 7.27
CA GLU A 285 -8.72 36.39 6.01
C GLU A 285 -8.46 37.65 5.17
N ILE A 286 -8.12 37.44 3.90
CA ILE A 286 -7.71 38.50 2.96
C ILE A 286 -8.52 38.47 1.65
N THR A 287 -9.68 37.79 1.66
CA THR A 287 -10.50 37.53 0.47
C THR A 287 -10.89 38.82 -0.25
N ASP A 288 -11.29 39.85 0.50
CA ASP A 288 -11.75 41.12 -0.07
C ASP A 288 -10.59 41.95 -0.65
N ASP A 289 -9.43 41.90 0.00
CA ASP A 289 -8.22 42.63 -0.42
C ASP A 289 -7.65 42.08 -1.73
N TRP A 290 -7.89 40.80 -2.01
CA TRP A 290 -7.33 40.07 -3.16
C TRP A 290 -8.25 40.00 -4.39
N LYS A 291 -9.40 40.71 -4.39
CA LYS A 291 -10.33 40.76 -5.53
C LYS A 291 -9.69 41.22 -6.85
N LYS A 292 -8.66 42.08 -6.76
CA LYS A 292 -7.96 42.67 -7.92
C LYS A 292 -6.73 41.88 -8.38
N CYS A 293 -6.31 40.86 -7.64
CA CYS A 293 -5.12 40.05 -7.97
C CYS A 293 -5.29 39.38 -9.34
N GLN A 294 -4.31 39.52 -10.25
CA GLN A 294 -4.42 39.03 -11.63
C GLN A 294 -4.12 37.53 -11.76
N SER A 295 -3.72 36.86 -10.68
CA SER A 295 -3.43 35.43 -10.70
C SER A 295 -4.66 34.63 -11.15
N LYS A 296 -4.51 33.86 -12.23
CA LYS A 296 -5.57 32.98 -12.75
C LYS A 296 -6.08 31.98 -11.70
N ILE A 297 -5.20 31.55 -10.79
CA ILE A 297 -5.52 30.60 -9.73
C ILE A 297 -6.43 31.27 -8.69
N ILE A 298 -6.07 32.48 -8.24
CA ILE A 298 -6.85 33.27 -7.27
C ILE A 298 -8.20 33.68 -7.87
N GLN A 299 -8.21 34.17 -9.11
CA GLN A 299 -9.44 34.56 -9.81
C GLN A 299 -10.40 33.38 -9.99
N LYS A 300 -9.89 32.16 -10.20
CA LYS A 300 -10.70 30.96 -10.21
C LYS A 300 -11.26 30.65 -8.82
N ALA A 301 -10.43 30.70 -7.77
CA ALA A 301 -10.86 30.44 -6.40
C ALA A 301 -11.98 31.41 -5.95
N LEU A 302 -11.88 32.70 -6.30
CA LEU A 302 -12.91 33.70 -6.04
C LEU A 302 -14.22 33.39 -6.78
N LYS A 303 -14.16 32.95 -8.04
CA LYS A 303 -15.35 32.51 -8.80
C LYS A 303 -16.02 31.28 -8.18
N ASP A 304 -15.22 30.39 -7.60
CA ASP A 304 -15.68 29.18 -6.92
C ASP A 304 -16.15 29.46 -5.47
N ASN A 305 -16.30 30.74 -5.07
CA ASN A 305 -16.67 31.19 -3.72
C ASN A 305 -15.75 30.62 -2.61
N SER A 306 -14.47 30.44 -2.93
CA SER A 306 -13.46 30.05 -1.93
C SER A 306 -13.02 31.24 -1.09
N ILE A 307 -12.64 30.95 0.16
CA ILE A 307 -12.07 31.94 1.09
C ILE A 307 -10.56 31.96 0.90
N ILE A 308 -9.94 33.14 1.00
CA ILE A 308 -8.49 33.31 0.94
C ILE A 308 -7.99 33.72 2.33
N LYS A 309 -7.09 32.94 2.89
CA LYS A 309 -6.44 33.23 4.18
C LYS A 309 -4.93 33.29 4.01
N ALA A 310 -4.30 34.20 4.75
CA ALA A 310 -2.87 34.34 4.84
C ALA A 310 -2.39 34.08 6.27
N LEU A 311 -1.22 33.48 6.41
CA LEU A 311 -0.60 33.09 7.66
C LEU A 311 0.73 33.82 7.80
N LYS A 312 0.93 34.53 8.91
CA LYS A 312 2.24 35.04 9.31
C LYS A 312 3.04 33.96 10.02
N ILE A 313 4.29 33.77 9.65
CA ILE A 313 5.19 32.82 10.32
C ILE A 313 6.45 33.57 10.75
N PRO A 314 6.56 33.98 12.02
CA PRO A 314 7.67 34.81 12.46
C PRO A 314 9.02 34.10 12.39
N ASN A 315 10.12 34.80 12.11
CA ASN A 315 11.48 34.24 12.09
C ASN A 315 11.65 32.99 11.16
N PHE A 316 10.97 33.00 10.02
CA PHE A 316 10.85 31.86 9.10
C PHE A 316 11.24 32.18 7.65
N SER A 317 11.77 33.38 7.41
CA SER A 317 12.20 33.83 6.08
C SER A 317 13.20 32.84 5.43
N GLY A 318 12.95 32.47 4.17
CA GLY A 318 13.80 31.56 3.41
C GLY A 318 13.67 30.06 3.77
N MET A 319 12.84 29.70 4.75
CA MET A 319 12.72 28.31 5.22
C MET A 319 11.79 27.43 4.38
N PHE A 320 10.79 28.01 3.69
CA PHE A 320 9.96 27.24 2.76
C PHE A 320 10.73 26.84 1.51
N GLY A 321 11.60 27.74 1.04
CA GLY A 321 12.45 27.56 -0.13
C GLY A 321 13.76 26.82 0.14
N TYR A 322 14.21 26.75 1.39
CA TYR A 322 15.43 26.05 1.75
C TYR A 322 15.35 24.56 1.39
N SER A 323 16.30 24.11 0.57
CA SER A 323 16.31 22.77 -0.03
C SER A 323 17.68 22.11 0.21
N PRO A 324 17.85 21.31 1.29
CA PRO A 324 19.10 20.59 1.56
C PRO A 324 19.47 19.62 0.44
N TYR A 325 18.43 19.03 -0.16
CA TYR A 325 18.49 18.15 -1.30
C TYR A 325 17.54 18.64 -2.39
N GLU A 326 17.87 18.35 -3.64
CA GLU A 326 16.99 18.68 -4.78
C GLU A 326 15.58 18.13 -4.57
N GLY A 327 14.58 19.02 -4.69
CA GLY A 327 13.17 18.67 -4.56
C GLY A 327 12.67 18.38 -3.15
N ILE A 328 13.52 18.51 -2.11
CA ILE A 328 13.16 18.33 -0.69
C ILE A 328 13.17 19.69 0.00
N ARG A 329 11.98 20.29 0.17
CA ARG A 329 11.78 21.58 0.83
C ARG A 329 10.45 21.62 1.58
N LEU A 330 10.36 22.40 2.66
CA LEU A 330 9.16 22.42 3.51
C LEU A 330 7.92 22.95 2.77
N GLY A 331 8.08 23.92 1.86
CA GLY A 331 6.96 24.42 1.04
C GLY A 331 6.30 23.31 0.20
N LYS A 332 7.10 22.35 -0.30
CA LYS A 332 6.59 21.20 -1.06
C LYS A 332 5.82 20.23 -0.18
N GLU A 333 6.31 19.96 1.04
CA GLU A 333 5.61 19.10 2.02
C GLU A 333 4.23 19.68 2.39
N ILE A 334 4.14 20.99 2.61
CA ILE A 334 2.88 21.66 2.90
C ILE A 334 1.95 21.66 1.68
N GLY A 335 2.49 21.90 0.48
CA GLY A 335 1.73 21.79 -0.77
C GLY A 335 1.13 20.39 -0.96
N GLN A 336 1.86 19.32 -0.63
CA GLN A 336 1.36 17.94 -0.68
C GLN A 336 0.28 17.68 0.38
N LEU A 337 0.46 18.21 1.60
CA LEU A 337 -0.51 18.09 2.68
C LEU A 337 -1.87 18.67 2.30
N VAL A 338 -1.91 19.87 1.70
CA VAL A 338 -3.18 20.52 1.35
C VAL A 338 -3.86 19.91 0.12
N LYS A 339 -3.08 19.36 -0.82
CA LYS A 339 -3.61 18.61 -1.98
C LYS A 339 -4.52 17.47 -1.58
N PHE A 340 -4.23 16.86 -0.44
CA PHE A 340 -5.07 15.80 0.08
C PHE A 340 -6.48 16.26 0.49
N TYR A 341 -6.64 17.50 0.93
CA TYR A 341 -7.95 18.10 1.19
C TYR A 341 -8.71 18.50 -0.09
N GLY A 342 -8.12 18.25 -1.27
CA GLY A 342 -8.63 18.69 -2.57
C GLY A 342 -8.36 20.17 -2.84
N ILE A 343 -7.32 20.73 -2.23
CA ILE A 343 -6.86 22.12 -2.45
C ILE A 343 -5.66 22.08 -3.41
N GLY A 344 -5.60 22.94 -4.43
CA GLY A 344 -4.57 22.83 -5.46
C GLY A 344 -3.11 22.96 -4.95
N GLY A 345 -2.91 23.75 -3.89
CA GLY A 345 -1.61 24.03 -3.30
C GLY A 345 -1.69 25.21 -2.33
N VAL A 346 -0.52 25.73 -1.97
CA VAL A 346 -0.34 26.98 -1.19
C VAL A 346 0.60 27.89 -1.96
N PHE A 347 0.57 29.19 -1.64
CA PHE A 347 1.62 30.14 -2.06
C PHE A 347 2.44 30.53 -0.83
N HIS A 348 3.75 30.73 -0.97
CA HIS A 348 4.59 31.18 0.15
C HIS A 348 5.59 32.27 -0.24
N SER A 349 6.06 33.03 0.75
CA SER A 349 6.98 34.16 0.56
C SER A 349 8.20 33.81 -0.30
N ASP A 350 8.80 32.63 -0.08
CA ASP A 350 10.07 32.27 -0.74
C ASP A 350 9.93 31.85 -2.23
N GLU A 351 8.72 31.75 -2.76
CA GLU A 351 8.47 31.45 -4.18
C GLU A 351 7.79 32.59 -4.94
N LEU A 352 7.43 33.67 -4.24
CA LEU A 352 6.77 34.85 -4.80
C LEU A 352 7.79 35.99 -5.00
N PRO A 353 7.64 36.84 -6.03
CA PRO A 353 6.54 36.91 -7.00
C PRO A 353 6.55 35.79 -8.06
N ASN A 354 5.39 35.15 -8.27
CA ASN A 354 5.18 34.10 -9.28
C ASN A 354 3.67 33.84 -9.48
N TYR A 355 3.29 32.97 -10.43
CA TYR A 355 1.90 32.52 -10.64
C TYR A 355 0.89 33.64 -10.94
N GLY A 356 1.36 34.79 -11.44
CA GLY A 356 0.57 35.98 -11.69
C GLY A 356 0.19 36.75 -10.42
N ILE A 357 0.87 36.50 -9.30
CA ILE A 357 0.85 37.32 -8.10
C ILE A 357 2.00 38.32 -8.22
N GLU A 358 1.67 39.61 -8.21
CA GLU A 358 2.62 40.71 -8.43
C GLU A 358 3.10 41.30 -7.10
N GLU A 359 4.16 42.12 -7.15
CA GLU A 359 4.71 42.79 -5.95
C GLU A 359 3.64 43.61 -5.22
N ASN A 360 2.71 44.26 -5.93
CA ASN A 360 1.61 44.99 -5.32
C ASN A 360 0.70 44.08 -4.47
N ASP A 361 0.44 42.84 -4.92
CA ASP A 361 -0.37 41.86 -4.17
C ASP A 361 0.38 41.39 -2.91
N ILE A 362 1.71 41.23 -3.03
CA ILE A 362 2.60 40.84 -1.92
C ILE A 362 2.65 41.94 -0.86
N GLU A 363 2.77 43.20 -1.25
CA GLU A 363 2.81 44.35 -0.32
C GLU A 363 1.51 44.51 0.46
N ILE A 364 0.35 44.18 -0.14
CA ILE A 364 -0.93 44.12 0.58
C ILE A 364 -0.83 43.11 1.74
N VAL A 365 -0.34 41.89 1.48
CA VAL A 365 -0.22 40.85 2.50
C VAL A 365 0.79 41.23 3.58
N LYS A 366 1.94 41.79 3.18
CA LYS A 366 2.96 42.27 4.14
C LYS A 366 2.40 43.35 5.06
N THR A 367 1.61 44.28 4.52
CA THR A 367 0.98 45.36 5.29
C THR A 367 -0.07 44.80 6.25
N LEU A 368 -0.97 43.94 5.78
CA LEU A 368 -2.07 43.39 6.60
C LEU A 368 -1.59 42.49 7.73
N LEU A 369 -0.52 41.70 7.49
CA LEU A 369 0.06 40.80 8.49
C LEU A 369 1.22 41.43 9.28
N GLU A 370 1.57 42.69 9.00
CA GLU A 370 2.72 43.39 9.59
C GLU A 370 4.02 42.57 9.50
N ILE A 371 4.30 42.01 8.32
CA ILE A 371 5.45 41.12 8.06
C ILE A 371 6.77 41.89 8.21
N LYS A 372 7.70 41.34 8.99
CA LYS A 372 9.09 41.82 9.10
C LYS A 372 10.01 41.08 8.14
N ASP A 373 11.22 41.58 7.93
CA ASP A 373 12.21 41.00 7.00
C ASP A 373 12.61 39.54 7.34
N ASP A 374 12.57 39.18 8.63
CA ASP A 374 12.86 37.86 9.15
C ASP A 374 11.64 36.91 9.16
N ASP A 375 10.44 37.43 8.90
CA ASP A 375 9.20 36.66 8.85
C ASP A 375 8.97 36.04 7.47
N ALA A 376 8.19 34.96 7.42
CA ALA A 376 7.61 34.43 6.19
C ALA A 376 6.10 34.56 6.23
N PHE A 377 5.46 34.39 5.07
CA PHE A 377 4.01 34.26 4.98
C PHE A 377 3.61 33.13 4.04
N LEU A 378 2.40 32.61 4.24
CA LEU A 378 1.78 31.58 3.42
C LEU A 378 0.34 31.97 3.10
N ILE A 379 -0.11 31.74 1.88
CA ILE A 379 -1.47 32.04 1.41
C ILE A 379 -2.14 30.77 0.92
N ILE A 380 -3.39 30.57 1.32
CA ILE A 380 -4.21 29.44 0.91
C ILE A 380 -5.60 29.91 0.49
N ALA A 381 -6.09 29.36 -0.62
CA ALA A 381 -7.44 29.58 -1.12
C ALA A 381 -8.20 28.25 -1.16
N ALA A 382 -9.31 28.15 -0.44
CA ALA A 382 -10.09 26.91 -0.35
C ALA A 382 -11.56 27.16 0.03
N PRO A 383 -12.47 26.19 -0.23
CA PRO A 383 -13.85 26.27 0.24
C PRO A 383 -13.94 26.40 1.77
N SER A 384 -14.92 27.15 2.25
CA SER A 384 -15.15 27.40 3.69
C SER A 384 -15.25 26.13 4.53
N SER A 385 -15.81 25.06 3.96
CA SER A 385 -15.96 23.75 4.62
C SER A 385 -14.64 23.02 4.88
N LYS A 386 -13.55 23.43 4.22
CA LYS A 386 -12.25 22.72 4.25
C LYS A 386 -11.09 23.58 4.75
N ILE A 387 -11.16 24.90 4.57
CA ILE A 387 -10.03 25.79 4.80
C ILE A 387 -9.50 25.74 6.24
N ASP A 388 -10.40 25.66 7.24
CA ASP A 388 -9.99 25.62 8.64
C ASP A 388 -9.26 24.32 9.01
N PHE A 389 -9.68 23.17 8.45
CA PHE A 389 -8.97 21.90 8.63
C PHE A 389 -7.59 21.91 7.98
N ALA A 390 -7.48 22.54 6.80
CA ALA A 390 -6.20 22.69 6.11
C ALA A 390 -5.26 23.60 6.90
N ILE A 391 -5.74 24.72 7.44
CA ILE A 391 -4.95 25.65 8.25
C ILE A 391 -4.45 25.00 9.52
N GLU A 392 -5.30 24.27 10.25
CA GLU A 392 -4.88 23.49 11.41
C GLU A 392 -3.74 22.52 11.07
N SER A 393 -3.85 21.85 9.93
CA SER A 393 -2.84 20.90 9.48
C SER A 393 -1.53 21.59 9.09
N ILE A 394 -1.60 22.77 8.47
CA ILE A 394 -0.44 23.61 8.14
C ILE A 394 0.25 24.08 9.43
N ILE A 395 -0.50 24.62 10.38
CA ILE A 395 0.03 25.07 11.69
C ILE A 395 0.75 23.92 12.38
N ASN A 396 0.10 22.75 12.48
CA ASN A 396 0.71 21.57 13.08
C ASN A 396 1.98 21.13 12.33
N ARG A 397 2.00 21.19 10.99
CA ARG A 397 3.16 20.82 10.18
C ARG A 397 4.33 21.79 10.32
N ILE A 398 4.06 23.09 10.36
CA ILE A 398 5.07 24.14 10.57
C ILE A 398 5.66 24.01 11.98
N ASN A 399 4.81 23.88 13.01
CA ASN A 399 5.27 23.74 14.39
C ASN A 399 6.08 22.46 14.62
N SER A 400 5.71 21.36 13.97
CA SER A 400 6.45 20.10 14.05
C SER A 400 7.72 20.06 13.20
N ALA A 401 7.93 20.99 12.27
CA ALA A 401 9.14 21.04 11.44
C ALA A 401 10.42 21.20 12.27
N THR A 402 10.34 21.81 13.46
CA THR A 402 11.45 21.90 14.42
C THR A 402 11.86 20.55 15.01
N LYS A 403 10.97 19.54 14.94
CA LYS A 403 11.20 18.19 15.48
C LYS A 403 11.79 17.23 14.45
N GLY A 404 11.90 17.63 13.18
CA GLY A 404 12.40 16.77 12.10
C GLY A 404 11.27 16.09 11.33
N VAL A 405 11.35 14.77 11.23
CA VAL A 405 10.44 13.98 10.40
C VAL A 405 9.12 13.76 11.15
N PRO A 406 7.95 14.08 10.56
CA PRO A 406 6.67 13.73 11.16
C PRO A 406 6.35 12.25 10.95
N ALA A 407 5.71 11.63 11.95
CA ALA A 407 5.18 10.28 11.84
C ALA A 407 3.94 10.26 10.94
N GLU A 408 4.08 9.70 9.74
CA GLU A 408 3.02 9.68 8.74
C GLU A 408 3.07 8.42 7.87
N THR A 409 1.94 8.13 7.24
CA THR A 409 1.84 7.17 6.15
C THR A 409 1.91 7.92 4.82
N ARG A 410 2.74 7.45 3.90
CA ARG A 410 2.95 7.99 2.55
C ARG A 410 2.62 6.93 1.51
N LEU A 411 2.38 7.36 0.28
CA LEU A 411 2.11 6.49 -0.87
C LEU A 411 3.32 6.52 -1.82
N ALA A 412 3.74 5.36 -2.30
CA ALA A 412 4.74 5.24 -3.34
C ALA A 412 4.18 5.73 -4.70
N THR A 413 4.98 6.50 -5.43
CA THR A 413 4.67 6.88 -6.81
C THR A 413 5.37 5.95 -7.80
N PRO A 414 4.89 5.83 -9.06
CA PRO A 414 5.55 5.00 -10.07
C PRO A 414 7.01 5.38 -10.36
N ASN A 415 7.38 6.64 -10.09
CA ASN A 415 8.73 7.16 -10.32
C ASN A 415 9.71 6.85 -9.17
N GLY A 416 9.22 6.33 -8.04
CA GLY A 416 10.04 6.08 -6.84
C GLY A 416 10.00 7.18 -5.79
N ASP A 417 9.29 8.29 -6.01
CA ASP A 417 9.04 9.31 -4.98
C ASP A 417 7.94 8.87 -4.02
N THR A 418 7.85 9.50 -2.84
CA THR A 418 6.74 9.32 -1.89
C THR A 418 5.89 10.58 -1.73
N VAL A 419 4.58 10.41 -1.61
CA VAL A 419 3.62 11.50 -1.36
C VAL A 419 2.85 11.27 -0.06
N PHE A 420 2.55 12.34 0.67
CA PHE A 420 1.77 12.25 1.89
C PHE A 420 0.40 11.59 1.63
N LEU A 421 0.04 10.59 2.44
CA LEU A 421 -1.26 9.93 2.39
C LEU A 421 -2.10 10.31 3.61
N ARG A 422 -1.60 10.08 4.82
CA ARG A 422 -2.33 10.37 6.06
C ARG A 422 -1.41 10.38 7.28
N PRO A 423 -1.83 10.94 8.43
CA PRO A 423 -1.13 10.72 9.68
C PRO A 423 -1.00 9.22 9.98
N ARG A 424 0.09 8.82 10.64
CA ARG A 424 0.31 7.42 10.98
C ARG A 424 -0.79 6.95 11.96
N PRO A 425 -1.41 5.78 11.73
CA PRO A 425 -2.39 5.23 12.67
C PRO A 425 -1.79 5.00 14.06
N GLY A 426 -2.60 5.19 15.10
CA GLY A 426 -2.20 4.94 16.48
C GLY A 426 -2.40 3.49 16.92
N ALA A 427 -1.82 3.13 18.07
CA ALA A 427 -1.96 1.78 18.66
C ALA A 427 -3.40 1.44 19.09
N SER A 428 -4.25 2.43 19.31
CA SER A 428 -5.63 2.27 19.78
C SER A 428 -6.63 1.87 18.67
N ARG A 429 -6.17 1.12 17.67
CA ARG A 429 -6.96 0.78 16.46
C ARG A 429 -7.55 -0.64 16.49
N MET A 430 -7.14 -1.44 17.47
CA MET A 430 -7.51 -2.84 17.62
C MET A 430 -8.53 -3.01 18.75
N TYR A 431 -9.53 -3.85 18.54
CA TYR A 431 -10.46 -4.34 19.57
C TYR A 431 -10.92 -5.76 19.23
N PRO A 432 -11.42 -6.57 20.18
CA PRO A 432 -11.78 -7.97 19.92
C PRO A 432 -12.91 -8.12 18.87
N GLU A 433 -12.77 -9.13 18.00
CA GLU A 433 -13.86 -9.61 17.14
C GLU A 433 -14.63 -10.68 17.91
N THR A 434 -15.78 -10.31 18.43
CA THR A 434 -16.58 -11.16 19.34
C THR A 434 -17.49 -12.14 18.62
N ASP A 435 -17.70 -11.97 17.31
CA ASP A 435 -18.59 -12.83 16.53
C ASP A 435 -17.94 -14.18 16.18
N ILE A 436 -16.60 -14.25 16.24
CA ILE A 436 -15.82 -15.45 15.94
C ILE A 436 -15.16 -15.96 17.23
N PRO A 437 -15.29 -17.25 17.56
CA PRO A 437 -14.66 -17.81 18.75
C PRO A 437 -13.13 -17.83 18.63
N PRO A 438 -12.40 -17.95 19.75
CA PRO A 438 -10.96 -18.20 19.74
C PRO A 438 -10.62 -19.47 18.94
N ILE A 439 -9.51 -19.43 18.20
CA ILE A 439 -9.06 -20.52 17.34
C ILE A 439 -7.92 -21.25 18.04
N SER A 440 -8.17 -22.51 18.44
CA SER A 440 -7.12 -23.34 19.04
C SER A 440 -6.20 -23.93 17.97
N VAL A 441 -4.91 -24.04 18.30
CA VAL A 441 -3.89 -24.71 17.49
C VAL A 441 -3.40 -25.94 18.25
N THR A 442 -3.66 -27.12 17.69
CA THR A 442 -3.29 -28.40 18.30
C THR A 442 -1.86 -28.79 17.94
N LYS A 443 -1.24 -29.66 18.76
CA LYS A 443 0.10 -30.19 18.47
C LYS A 443 0.16 -30.96 17.15
N ASN A 444 -0.88 -31.73 16.83
CA ASN A 444 -0.98 -32.47 15.58
C ASN A 444 -1.00 -31.51 14.36
N GLU A 445 -1.66 -30.36 14.45
CA GLU A 445 -1.62 -29.35 13.38
C GLU A 445 -0.22 -28.75 13.20
N LEU A 446 0.53 -28.55 14.29
CA LEU A 446 1.92 -28.08 14.23
C LEU A 446 2.83 -29.12 13.58
N GLU A 447 2.74 -30.40 13.98
CA GLU A 447 3.51 -31.49 13.38
C GLU A 447 3.21 -31.63 11.88
N ILE A 448 1.94 -31.51 11.49
CA ILE A 448 1.54 -31.48 10.08
C ILE A 448 2.15 -30.27 9.38
N ALA A 449 2.10 -29.06 9.97
CA ALA A 449 2.67 -27.86 9.38
C ALA A 449 4.19 -28.00 9.15
N GLU A 450 4.92 -28.51 10.14
CA GLU A 450 6.37 -28.76 10.05
C GLU A 450 6.72 -29.80 8.98
N SER A 451 5.94 -30.86 8.84
CA SER A 451 6.13 -31.87 7.79
C SER A 451 5.83 -31.35 6.37
N ASN A 452 5.07 -30.25 6.26
CA ASN A 452 4.67 -29.62 5.01
C ASN A 452 5.44 -28.34 4.69
N ILE A 453 6.55 -28.08 5.38
CA ILE A 453 7.48 -26.99 5.01
C ILE A 453 7.94 -27.24 3.57
N PRO A 454 7.74 -26.28 2.65
CA PRO A 454 8.13 -26.47 1.26
C PRO A 454 9.65 -26.58 1.14
N LYS A 455 10.09 -27.28 0.09
CA LYS A 455 11.50 -27.25 -0.32
C LYS A 455 11.90 -25.81 -0.63
N SER A 456 13.21 -25.53 -0.57
CA SER A 456 13.70 -24.22 -0.99
C SER A 456 13.36 -23.97 -2.46
N TRP A 457 13.32 -22.70 -2.85
CA TRP A 457 13.05 -22.30 -4.22
C TRP A 457 14.07 -22.92 -5.19
N ASP A 458 15.36 -22.91 -4.84
CA ASP A 458 16.43 -23.48 -5.66
C ASP A 458 16.30 -25.01 -5.80
N GLU A 459 15.92 -25.72 -4.74
CA GLU A 459 15.66 -27.17 -4.80
C GLU A 459 14.43 -27.48 -5.65
N SER A 460 13.37 -26.68 -5.52
CA SER A 460 12.14 -26.84 -6.31
C SER A 460 12.41 -26.63 -7.80
N LEU A 461 13.25 -25.66 -8.16
CA LEU A 461 13.68 -25.47 -9.54
C LEU A 461 14.52 -26.63 -10.05
N LYS A 462 15.52 -27.09 -9.28
CA LYS A 462 16.34 -28.25 -9.67
C LYS A 462 15.47 -29.47 -9.92
N GLU A 463 14.50 -29.73 -9.06
CA GLU A 463 13.54 -30.82 -9.25
C GLU A 463 12.73 -30.66 -10.54
N LEU A 464 12.25 -29.46 -10.86
CA LEU A 464 11.56 -29.20 -12.13
C LEU A 464 12.47 -29.40 -13.35
N GLN A 465 13.72 -28.93 -13.28
CA GLN A 465 14.71 -29.09 -14.35
C GLN A 465 15.03 -30.57 -14.57
N GLU A 466 15.26 -31.34 -13.51
CA GLU A 466 15.58 -32.77 -13.61
C GLU A 466 14.38 -33.59 -14.07
N LYS A 467 13.20 -33.37 -13.47
CA LYS A 467 11.99 -34.15 -13.76
C LYS A 467 11.45 -33.92 -15.17
N TYR A 468 11.50 -32.67 -15.66
CA TYR A 468 10.91 -32.29 -16.94
C TYR A 468 11.93 -31.89 -18.02
N SER A 469 13.23 -32.02 -17.72
CA SER A 469 14.33 -31.64 -18.62
C SER A 469 14.24 -30.19 -19.12
N LEU A 470 13.78 -29.28 -18.25
CA LEU A 470 13.65 -27.85 -18.56
C LEU A 470 15.00 -27.14 -18.39
N ASN A 471 15.26 -26.14 -19.23
CA ASN A 471 16.34 -25.20 -18.96
C ASN A 471 15.97 -24.28 -17.77
N LEU A 472 16.95 -23.60 -17.18
CA LEU A 472 16.75 -22.78 -15.99
C LEU A 472 15.70 -21.68 -16.21
N GLN A 473 15.76 -21.01 -17.36
CA GLN A 473 14.84 -19.91 -17.69
C GLN A 473 13.37 -20.37 -17.75
N LEU A 474 13.10 -21.49 -18.41
CA LEU A 474 11.74 -22.05 -18.50
C LEU A 474 11.28 -22.62 -17.17
N ALA A 475 12.18 -23.22 -16.39
CA ALA A 475 11.87 -23.70 -15.05
C ALA A 475 11.47 -22.54 -14.12
N GLU A 476 12.21 -21.43 -14.16
CA GLU A 476 11.86 -20.19 -13.42
C GLU A 476 10.51 -19.64 -13.89
N GLN A 477 10.33 -19.48 -15.21
CA GLN A 477 9.09 -18.95 -15.78
C GLN A 477 7.87 -19.78 -15.38
N ILE A 478 7.94 -21.11 -15.49
CA ILE A 478 6.81 -21.97 -15.16
C ILE A 478 6.54 -21.97 -13.65
N PHE A 479 7.61 -22.03 -12.85
CA PHE A 479 7.51 -22.01 -11.39
C PHE A 479 6.89 -20.71 -10.87
N ASP A 480 7.17 -19.57 -11.51
CA ASP A 480 6.63 -18.27 -11.13
C ASP A 480 5.26 -17.95 -11.76
N SER A 481 4.82 -18.72 -12.76
CA SER A 481 3.55 -18.51 -13.48
C SER A 481 2.34 -19.06 -12.74
N GLN A 482 1.13 -18.58 -13.05
CA GLN A 482 -0.10 -19.19 -12.53
C GLN A 482 -0.37 -20.63 -13.06
N TYR A 483 0.41 -21.10 -14.03
CA TYR A 483 0.18 -22.36 -14.73
C TYR A 483 0.99 -23.54 -14.20
N ILE A 484 1.68 -23.41 -13.06
CA ILE A 484 2.55 -24.49 -12.55
C ILE A 484 1.79 -25.81 -12.34
N ASP A 485 0.62 -25.77 -11.70
CA ASP A 485 -0.17 -26.97 -11.42
C ASP A 485 -0.76 -27.54 -12.70
N LEU A 486 -1.18 -26.65 -13.61
CA LEU A 486 -1.67 -26.99 -14.95
C LEU A 486 -0.59 -27.70 -15.77
N PHE A 487 0.63 -27.18 -15.73
CA PHE A 487 1.80 -27.76 -16.39
C PHE A 487 2.15 -29.14 -15.82
N GLU A 488 2.18 -29.30 -14.49
CA GLU A 488 2.43 -30.60 -13.86
C GLU A 488 1.33 -31.61 -14.22
N LYS A 489 0.08 -31.16 -14.30
CA LYS A 489 -1.08 -31.99 -14.71
C LYS A 489 -1.02 -32.39 -16.18
N ILE A 490 -0.76 -31.47 -17.11
CA ILE A 490 -0.63 -31.76 -18.54
C ILE A 490 0.58 -32.69 -18.78
N SER A 491 1.73 -32.38 -18.16
CA SER A 491 2.96 -33.16 -18.36
C SER A 491 2.91 -34.55 -17.73
N SER A 492 2.03 -34.79 -16.75
CA SER A 492 1.82 -36.13 -16.18
C SER A 492 0.77 -36.96 -16.93
N ARG A 493 -0.21 -36.30 -17.56
CA ARG A 493 -1.28 -36.98 -18.30
C ARG A 493 -0.96 -37.18 -19.78
N THR A 494 -0.08 -36.36 -20.34
CA THR A 494 0.26 -36.37 -21.75
C THR A 494 1.70 -36.78 -22.00
N GLN A 495 1.98 -37.34 -23.18
CA GLN A 495 3.34 -37.65 -23.64
C GLN A 495 3.98 -36.48 -24.42
N ILE A 496 3.44 -35.28 -24.27
CA ILE A 496 3.91 -34.09 -24.99
C ILE A 496 5.19 -33.60 -24.32
N ASN A 497 6.13 -33.10 -25.12
CA ASN A 497 7.39 -32.57 -24.61
C ASN A 497 7.11 -31.43 -23.60
N PRO A 498 7.55 -31.57 -22.33
CA PRO A 498 7.30 -30.56 -21.30
C PRO A 498 7.85 -29.17 -21.64
N THR A 499 8.97 -29.08 -22.35
CA THR A 499 9.54 -27.81 -22.82
C THR A 499 8.55 -27.06 -23.73
N PHE A 500 7.85 -27.80 -24.60
CA PHE A 500 6.83 -27.23 -25.47
C PHE A 500 5.61 -26.77 -24.67
N VAL A 501 5.13 -27.58 -23.72
CA VAL A 501 4.00 -27.21 -22.84
C VAL A 501 4.32 -25.93 -22.06
N ALA A 502 5.49 -25.87 -21.42
CA ALA A 502 5.93 -24.69 -20.67
C ALA A 502 6.05 -23.45 -21.57
N SER A 503 6.60 -23.60 -22.79
CA SER A 503 6.69 -22.50 -23.76
C SER A 503 5.32 -21.95 -24.15
N ILE A 504 4.35 -22.82 -24.43
CA ILE A 504 2.99 -22.39 -24.80
C ILE A 504 2.34 -21.63 -23.63
N LEU A 505 2.40 -22.19 -22.43
CA LEU A 505 1.77 -21.61 -21.24
C LEU A 505 2.39 -20.26 -20.83
N CYS A 506 3.72 -20.15 -20.87
CA CYS A 506 4.43 -18.99 -20.34
C CYS A 506 4.83 -17.95 -21.40
N SER A 507 4.97 -18.35 -22.66
CA SER A 507 5.40 -17.44 -23.74
C SER A 507 4.26 -17.14 -24.71
N SER A 508 3.58 -18.15 -25.24
CA SER A 508 2.58 -17.95 -26.28
C SER A 508 1.33 -17.23 -25.76
N ILE A 509 0.76 -17.65 -24.63
CA ILE A 509 -0.39 -16.96 -24.01
C ILE A 509 -0.03 -15.50 -23.69
N THR A 510 1.14 -15.25 -23.10
CA THR A 510 1.61 -13.89 -22.78
C THR A 510 1.84 -13.04 -24.04
N ASN A 511 2.28 -13.65 -25.15
CA ASN A 511 2.41 -12.93 -26.42
C ASN A 511 1.04 -12.57 -27.01
N LEU A 512 0.04 -13.46 -26.91
CA LEU A 512 -1.34 -13.17 -27.31
C LEU A 512 -1.94 -12.03 -26.48
N GLU A 513 -1.70 -12.01 -25.17
CA GLU A 513 -2.10 -10.88 -24.30
C GLU A 513 -1.46 -9.56 -24.75
N ARG A 514 -0.17 -9.58 -25.11
CA ARG A 514 0.53 -8.39 -25.62
C ARG A 514 -0.01 -7.90 -26.95
N SER A 515 -0.60 -8.79 -27.76
CA SER A 515 -1.32 -8.44 -28.98
C SER A 515 -2.73 -7.86 -28.73
N GLY A 516 -3.15 -7.77 -27.47
CA GLY A 516 -4.42 -7.16 -27.06
C GLY A 516 -5.55 -8.15 -26.79
N LEU A 517 -5.28 -9.45 -26.79
CA LEU A 517 -6.27 -10.51 -26.55
C LEU A 517 -6.47 -10.76 -25.05
N ASN A 518 -7.65 -11.26 -24.65
CA ASN A 518 -8.01 -11.39 -23.24
C ASN A 518 -7.80 -12.81 -22.72
N ALA A 519 -6.67 -13.07 -22.05
CA ALA A 519 -6.38 -14.41 -21.53
C ALA A 519 -7.35 -14.89 -20.46
N LYS A 520 -8.16 -14.01 -19.84
CA LYS A 520 -9.20 -14.43 -18.89
C LYS A 520 -10.29 -15.29 -19.55
N LEU A 521 -10.46 -15.21 -20.87
CA LEU A 521 -11.41 -16.04 -21.61
C LEU A 521 -10.91 -17.47 -21.78
N LEU A 522 -9.58 -17.66 -21.75
CA LEU A 522 -8.96 -18.97 -21.93
C LEU A 522 -8.90 -19.71 -20.59
N THR A 523 -9.79 -20.70 -20.44
CA THR A 523 -9.89 -21.48 -19.20
C THR A 523 -8.84 -22.60 -19.13
N ASN A 524 -8.48 -23.01 -17.91
CA ASN A 524 -7.57 -24.14 -17.70
C ASN A 524 -8.09 -25.44 -18.37
N GLU A 525 -9.41 -25.64 -18.44
CA GLU A 525 -10.01 -26.81 -19.09
C GLU A 525 -9.81 -26.80 -20.61
N GLU A 526 -9.95 -25.63 -21.25
CA GLU A 526 -9.70 -25.47 -22.69
C GLU A 526 -8.23 -25.69 -23.03
N ILE A 527 -7.32 -25.19 -22.19
CA ILE A 527 -5.88 -25.42 -22.33
C ILE A 527 -5.57 -26.91 -22.26
N GLU A 528 -6.08 -27.62 -21.24
CA GLU A 528 -5.90 -29.07 -21.09
C GLU A 528 -6.40 -29.84 -22.31
N LYS A 529 -7.62 -29.53 -22.78
CA LYS A 529 -8.22 -30.18 -23.95
C LYS A 529 -7.38 -29.97 -25.22
N SER A 530 -6.81 -28.79 -25.42
CA SER A 530 -5.94 -28.54 -26.59
C SER A 530 -4.71 -29.46 -26.59
N PHE A 531 -4.09 -29.69 -25.43
CA PHE A 531 -2.97 -30.64 -25.33
C PHE A 531 -3.43 -32.10 -25.48
N GLU A 532 -4.59 -32.48 -24.95
CA GLU A 532 -5.16 -33.81 -25.19
C GLU A 532 -5.46 -34.06 -26.68
N TYR A 533 -5.98 -33.06 -27.40
CA TYR A 533 -6.21 -33.15 -28.84
C TYR A 533 -4.92 -33.25 -29.64
N LEU A 534 -3.87 -32.54 -29.22
CA LEU A 534 -2.55 -32.66 -29.84
C LEU A 534 -1.98 -34.08 -29.65
N GLN A 535 -2.07 -34.63 -28.44
CA GLN A 535 -1.60 -36.00 -28.17
C GLN A 535 -2.37 -37.05 -28.98
N ASN A 536 -3.68 -36.87 -29.13
CA ASN A 536 -4.54 -37.76 -29.91
C ASN A 536 -4.41 -37.54 -31.43
N GLY A 537 -3.52 -36.65 -31.88
CA GLY A 537 -3.30 -36.36 -33.31
C GLY A 537 -4.48 -35.68 -34.01
N LYS A 538 -5.42 -35.09 -33.25
CA LYS A 538 -6.57 -34.36 -33.82
C LYS A 538 -6.18 -32.99 -34.37
N ILE A 539 -5.10 -32.41 -33.84
CA ILE A 539 -4.57 -31.10 -34.24
C ILE A 539 -3.05 -31.16 -34.40
N ALA A 540 -2.49 -30.23 -35.18
CA ALA A 540 -1.05 -30.02 -35.29
C ALA A 540 -0.54 -29.11 -34.15
N LYS A 541 0.79 -29.05 -33.95
CA LYS A 541 1.39 -28.24 -32.86
C LYS A 541 1.10 -26.75 -33.03
N GLU A 542 1.20 -26.28 -34.26
CA GLU A 542 0.97 -24.90 -34.68
C GLU A 542 -0.49 -24.47 -34.47
N SER A 543 -1.41 -25.44 -34.42
CA SER A 543 -2.83 -25.17 -34.21
C SER A 543 -3.17 -24.72 -32.79
N ILE A 544 -2.34 -25.02 -31.80
CA ILE A 544 -2.63 -24.63 -30.40
C ILE A 544 -2.70 -23.11 -30.26
N GLU A 545 -1.73 -22.39 -30.81
CA GLU A 545 -1.70 -20.93 -30.72
C GLU A 545 -2.91 -20.31 -31.45
N ILE A 546 -3.28 -20.85 -32.61
CA ILE A 546 -4.45 -20.41 -33.39
C ILE A 546 -5.76 -20.65 -32.61
N ILE A 547 -5.87 -21.80 -31.93
CA ILE A 547 -7.04 -22.11 -31.09
C ILE A 547 -7.12 -21.11 -29.94
N PHE A 548 -6.01 -20.84 -29.26
CA PHE A 548 -5.98 -19.88 -28.16
C PHE A 548 -6.31 -18.46 -28.63
N GLU A 549 -5.75 -18.02 -29.76
CA GLU A 549 -6.07 -16.75 -30.40
C GLU A 549 -7.56 -16.63 -30.76
N SER A 550 -8.21 -17.74 -31.12
CA SER A 550 -9.65 -17.73 -31.46
C SER A 550 -10.56 -17.70 -30.24
N ILE A 551 -10.07 -18.13 -29.06
CA ILE A 551 -10.82 -18.13 -27.80
C ILE A 551 -10.67 -16.79 -27.06
N MET A 552 -9.45 -16.25 -27.05
CA MET A 552 -9.07 -15.00 -26.37
C MET A 552 -9.53 -13.75 -27.12
#